data_AF-A0A9D4T5Y0-F1
#
_entry.id   AF-A0A9D4T5Y0-F1
#
_cell.length_a   1.000
_cell.length_b   1.000
_cell.length_c   1.000
_cell.angle_alpha   90.00
_cell.angle_beta   90.00
_cell.angle_gamma   90.00
#
_symmetry.space_group_name_H-M   'P 1'
#
loop_
_entity.id
_entity.type
_entity.pdbx_description
1 polymer ?
#
loop_
_entity_poly.entity_id
_entity_poly.type
_entity_poly.pdbx_seq_one_letter_code
_entity_poly.pdbx_strand_id
1 'polypeptide(L)'
;MPRQRQSSLSSFFLPNSKRPSSEDNVTKNTDEWVLRTKRLAERYEVAPCRLTEKPQRDRRTKVREAVQEAESASWRTMAAGKPALSFYSKAKQAIEKEPLYENTKGSGLLCDARCGMLRTRLLRATYTPNLDTTCPLCTLEEESIEHIVLRCPAWKPQVSATSSAAATPPEQRQKLLAMALGFRESQERPQWETVEATKRTSIRRLVVCELSAG
;
A
#
# COMPACT_ATOMS: atom_id res chain seq x y z
N MET A 1 32.12 -21.80 -67.10
CA MET A 1 33.18 -21.26 -67.98
C MET A 1 32.78 -19.83 -68.35
N PRO A 2 33.64 -18.80 -68.32
CA PRO A 2 34.91 -18.58 -67.60
C PRO A 2 35.00 -17.20 -66.87
N ARG A 3 36.13 -17.06 -66.16
CA ARG A 3 36.81 -15.90 -65.53
C ARG A 3 36.58 -14.50 -66.12
N GLN A 4 36.61 -13.46 -65.25
CA GLN A 4 37.76 -12.54 -65.19
C GLN A 4 37.83 -11.68 -63.91
N ARG A 5 38.98 -11.79 -63.22
CA ARG A 5 39.55 -10.84 -62.27
C ARG A 5 40.00 -9.57 -63.00
N GLN A 6 39.90 -8.40 -62.36
CA GLN A 6 40.99 -7.44 -62.04
C GLN A 6 40.49 -6.59 -60.84
N SER A 7 41.06 -6.61 -59.63
CA SER A 7 42.35 -6.08 -59.15
C SER A 7 42.58 -4.59 -59.44
N SER A 8 42.33 -3.74 -58.46
CA SER A 8 43.23 -2.63 -58.14
C SER A 8 43.14 -2.29 -56.65
N LEU A 9 44.25 -2.55 -55.97
CA LEU A 9 44.56 -2.11 -54.61
C LEU A 9 44.77 -0.59 -54.62
N SER A 10 44.19 0.12 -53.66
CA SER A 10 44.82 1.29 -53.06
C SER A 10 44.43 1.38 -51.59
N SER A 11 45.37 0.92 -50.76
CA SER A 11 45.75 1.44 -49.46
C SER A 11 44.80 2.43 -48.79
N PHE A 12 44.40 2.15 -47.55
CA PHE A 12 44.85 2.96 -46.41
C PHE A 12 44.70 2.16 -45.12
N PHE A 13 45.85 1.95 -44.48
CA PHE A 13 46.02 1.47 -43.11
C PHE A 13 45.03 2.16 -42.15
N LEU A 14 44.20 1.38 -41.45
CA LEU A 14 43.62 1.79 -40.17
C LEU A 14 44.44 1.12 -39.07
N PRO A 15 45.17 1.88 -38.22
CA PRO A 15 45.91 1.30 -37.14
C PRO A 15 44.98 0.91 -36.00
N ASN A 16 45.14 -0.34 -35.58
CA ASN A 16 45.17 -0.78 -34.21
C ASN A 16 43.89 -0.56 -33.36
N SER A 17 43.13 -1.65 -33.22
CA SER A 17 42.15 -1.86 -32.17
C SER A 17 42.77 -1.62 -30.79
N LYS A 18 42.52 -0.47 -30.18
CA LYS A 18 42.67 -0.32 -28.73
C LYS A 18 41.57 -1.15 -28.07
N ARG A 19 41.96 -2.31 -27.55
CA ARG A 19 41.19 -3.03 -26.52
C ARG A 19 40.92 -2.04 -25.39
N PRO A 20 39.67 -1.79 -24.98
CA PRO A 20 39.40 -0.92 -23.84
C PRO A 20 40.04 -1.56 -22.60
N SER A 21 40.95 -0.80 -22.00
CA SER A 21 41.58 -1.06 -20.72
C SER A 21 40.51 -1.25 -19.64
N SER A 22 40.69 -2.22 -18.76
CA SER A 22 39.83 -2.55 -17.63
C SER A 22 39.62 -1.41 -16.61
N GLU A 23 40.27 -0.26 -16.81
CA GLU A 23 40.26 0.90 -15.91
C GLU A 23 39.10 1.88 -16.21
N ASP A 24 38.54 1.87 -17.43
CA ASP A 24 37.47 2.80 -17.84
C ASP A 24 36.08 2.47 -17.28
N ASN A 25 35.92 1.31 -16.63
CA ASN A 25 34.67 0.89 -15.99
C ASN A 25 34.56 1.28 -14.50
N VAL A 26 35.64 1.76 -13.88
CA VAL A 26 35.67 2.08 -12.44
C VAL A 26 35.09 3.48 -12.16
N THR A 27 35.23 4.43 -13.10
CA THR A 27 34.87 5.85 -12.91
C THR A 27 33.41 6.18 -13.22
N LYS A 28 32.71 5.41 -14.05
CA LYS A 28 31.31 5.70 -14.40
C LYS A 28 30.32 5.40 -13.27
N ASN A 29 30.66 4.47 -12.37
CA ASN A 29 29.76 4.01 -11.32
C ASN A 29 29.79 4.90 -10.06
N THR A 30 30.87 5.67 -9.87
CA THR A 30 31.03 6.59 -8.72
C THR A 30 30.12 7.82 -8.84
N ASP A 31 29.93 8.32 -10.06
CA ASP A 31 29.17 9.54 -10.30
C ASP A 31 27.66 9.34 -10.14
N GLU A 32 27.13 8.16 -10.50
CA GLU A 32 25.70 7.87 -10.35
C GLU A 32 25.26 7.86 -8.88
N TRP A 33 26.05 7.24 -8.00
CA TRP A 33 25.75 7.22 -6.57
C TRP A 33 25.86 8.63 -5.96
N VAL A 34 26.84 9.44 -6.37
CA VAL A 34 26.97 10.83 -5.93
C VAL A 34 25.78 11.66 -6.38
N LEU A 35 25.36 11.56 -7.65
CA LEU A 35 24.19 12.26 -8.19
C LEU A 35 22.89 11.80 -7.51
N ARG A 36 22.73 10.51 -7.24
CA ARG A 36 21.58 9.98 -6.49
C ARG A 36 21.54 10.54 -5.08
N THR A 37 22.69 10.55 -4.38
CA THR A 37 22.78 11.10 -3.02
C THR A 37 22.48 12.59 -2.98
N LYS A 38 22.98 13.37 -3.96
CA LYS A 38 22.63 14.80 -4.13
C LYS A 38 21.14 15.00 -4.32
N ARG A 39 20.51 14.25 -5.23
CA ARG A 39 19.04 14.32 -5.45
C ARG A 39 18.23 13.97 -4.21
N LEU A 40 18.67 13.00 -3.41
CA LEU A 40 18.01 12.65 -2.15
C LEU A 40 18.21 13.75 -1.11
N ALA A 41 19.43 14.29 -1.00
CA ALA A 41 19.72 15.39 -0.09
C ALA A 41 18.88 16.63 -0.41
N GLU A 42 18.72 16.96 -1.70
CA GLU A 42 17.83 18.03 -2.16
C GLU A 42 16.36 17.74 -1.83
N ARG A 43 15.87 16.52 -2.13
CA ARG A 43 14.46 16.13 -1.87
C ARG A 43 14.07 16.23 -0.40
N TYR A 44 14.95 15.82 0.50
CA TYR A 44 14.70 15.78 1.95
C TYR A 44 15.33 16.97 2.69
N GLU A 45 15.81 17.99 1.97
CA GLU A 45 16.43 19.20 2.52
C GLU A 45 17.58 18.91 3.52
N VAL A 46 18.32 17.83 3.27
CA VAL A 46 19.45 17.40 4.12
C VAL A 46 20.72 18.12 3.69
N ALA A 47 21.31 18.89 4.60
CA ALA A 47 22.59 19.56 4.34
C ALA A 47 23.69 18.54 3.95
N PRO A 48 24.39 18.77 2.81
CA PRO A 48 25.49 17.92 2.39
C PRO A 48 26.61 17.97 3.42
N CYS A 49 27.14 16.81 3.81
CA CYS A 49 28.26 16.79 4.75
C CYS A 49 29.52 17.25 4.04
N ARG A 50 30.19 18.25 4.59
CA ARG A 50 31.51 18.64 4.12
C ARG A 50 32.56 17.81 4.85
N LEU A 51 33.62 17.40 4.16
CA LEU A 51 34.72 16.61 4.75
C LEU A 51 35.39 17.32 5.94
N THR A 52 35.26 18.63 6.03
CA THR A 52 35.84 19.48 7.10
C THR A 52 34.96 19.59 8.35
N GLU A 53 33.74 19.06 8.32
CA GLU A 53 32.82 19.13 9.46
C GLU A 53 33.13 18.03 10.47
N LYS A 54 33.11 18.39 11.77
CA LYS A 54 33.25 17.39 12.84
C LYS A 54 32.09 16.40 12.76
N PRO A 55 32.33 15.09 12.97
CA PRO A 55 31.26 14.10 12.95
C PRO A 55 30.23 14.43 14.03
N GLN A 56 29.04 14.85 13.60
CA GLN A 56 27.93 15.12 14.50
C GLN A 56 27.26 13.79 14.85
N ARG A 57 27.36 13.40 16.13
CA ARG A 57 26.87 12.12 16.68
C ARG A 57 25.39 11.87 16.36
N ASP A 58 24.59 12.93 16.32
CA ASP A 58 23.14 12.87 16.10
C ASP A 58 22.73 13.20 14.65
N ARG A 59 23.67 13.33 13.71
CA ARG A 59 23.32 13.67 12.32
C ARG A 59 22.47 12.59 11.69
N ARG A 60 22.79 11.32 11.94
CA ARG A 60 22.05 10.17 11.38
C ARG A 60 20.61 10.12 11.89
N THR A 61 20.38 10.39 13.17
CA THR A 61 19.02 10.40 13.76
C THR A 61 18.21 11.56 13.18
N LYS A 62 18.77 12.77 13.12
CA LYS A 62 18.11 13.94 12.51
C LYS A 62 17.75 13.71 11.03
N VAL A 63 18.66 13.13 10.25
CA VAL A 63 18.38 12.79 8.84
C VAL A 63 17.24 11.77 8.75
N ARG A 64 17.22 10.76 9.63
CA ARG A 64 16.16 9.75 9.64
C ARG A 64 14.80 10.37 10.00
N GLU A 65 14.76 11.26 10.99
CA GLU A 65 13.56 11.98 11.40
C GLU A 65 13.03 12.86 10.27
N ALA A 66 13.90 13.64 9.62
CA ALA A 66 13.53 14.48 8.48
C ALA A 66 12.97 13.66 7.30
N VAL A 67 13.61 12.54 6.96
CA VAL A 67 13.12 11.62 5.91
C VAL A 67 11.76 11.04 6.32
N GLN A 68 11.62 10.56 7.56
CA GLN A 68 10.37 9.97 8.04
C GLN A 68 9.22 10.97 8.03
N GLU A 69 9.47 12.22 8.43
CA GLU A 69 8.47 13.29 8.40
C GLU A 69 8.05 13.64 6.97
N ALA A 70 9.01 13.88 6.08
CA ALA A 70 8.75 14.19 4.68
C ALA A 70 7.98 13.07 3.96
N GLU A 71 8.37 11.81 4.18
CA GLU A 71 7.66 10.66 3.62
C GLU A 71 6.26 10.49 4.23
N SER A 72 6.12 10.70 5.54
CA SER A 72 4.81 10.65 6.21
C SER A 72 3.86 11.73 5.70
N ALA A 73 4.36 12.95 5.49
CA ALA A 73 3.58 14.04 4.92
C ALA A 73 3.18 13.74 3.47
N SER A 74 4.13 13.34 2.63
CA SER A 74 3.86 12.96 1.23
C SER A 74 2.84 11.83 1.13
N TRP A 75 2.99 10.78 1.94
CA TRP A 75 2.06 9.67 2.01
C TRP A 75 0.65 10.10 2.42
N ARG A 76 0.48 10.95 3.44
CA ARG A 76 -0.84 11.47 3.85
C ARG A 76 -1.50 12.23 2.71
N THR A 77 -0.77 13.11 2.03
CA THR A 77 -1.29 13.89 0.90
C THR A 77 -1.71 12.98 -0.25
N MET A 78 -0.88 12.02 -0.65
CA MET A 78 -1.20 11.07 -1.71
C MET A 78 -2.37 10.14 -1.35
N ALA A 79 -2.49 9.73 -0.08
CA ALA A 79 -3.58 8.90 0.39
C ALA A 79 -4.91 9.68 0.44
N ALA A 80 -4.89 10.94 0.90
CA ALA A 80 -6.05 11.82 0.93
C ALA A 80 -6.56 12.16 -0.47
N GLY A 81 -5.67 12.29 -1.46
CA GLY A 81 -6.03 12.53 -2.87
C GLY A 81 -6.76 11.37 -3.56
N LYS A 82 -6.84 10.19 -2.94
CA LYS A 82 -7.48 9.00 -3.52
C LYS A 82 -8.85 8.76 -2.85
N PRO A 83 -9.98 8.99 -3.53
CA PRO A 83 -11.31 8.85 -2.93
C PRO A 83 -11.61 7.41 -2.47
N ALA A 84 -11.10 6.42 -3.21
CA ALA A 84 -11.19 5.01 -2.83
C ALA A 84 -10.56 4.70 -1.47
N LEU A 85 -9.51 5.43 -1.07
CA LEU A 85 -8.81 5.25 0.20
C LEU A 85 -9.30 6.21 1.30
N SER A 86 -10.44 6.87 1.12
CA SER A 86 -10.94 7.90 2.05
C SER A 86 -11.11 7.41 3.49
N PHE A 87 -11.54 6.16 3.68
CA PHE A 87 -11.63 5.55 5.01
C PHE A 87 -10.23 5.26 5.59
N TYR A 88 -9.36 4.65 4.77
CA TYR A 88 -7.99 4.32 5.16
C TYR A 88 -7.17 5.56 5.53
N SER A 89 -7.25 6.63 4.73
CA SER A 89 -6.46 7.86 4.94
C SER A 89 -6.89 8.61 6.19
N LYS A 90 -8.17 8.52 6.58
CA LYS A 90 -8.68 9.06 7.84
C LYS A 90 -8.27 8.21 9.05
N ALA A 91 -8.23 6.89 8.90
CA ALA A 91 -8.04 5.97 10.02
C ALA A 91 -6.57 5.56 10.27
N LYS A 92 -5.71 5.52 9.24
CA LYS A 92 -4.28 5.17 9.37
C LYS A 92 -3.47 6.41 9.74
N GLN A 93 -2.84 6.40 10.91
CA GLN A 93 -2.12 7.56 11.44
C GLN A 93 -0.63 7.63 11.00
N ALA A 94 0.02 6.47 10.85
CA ALA A 94 1.47 6.36 10.62
C ALA A 94 1.84 5.25 9.62
N ILE A 95 2.95 5.46 8.89
CA ILE A 95 3.57 4.47 8.00
C ILE A 95 4.32 3.44 8.85
N GLU A 96 3.59 2.43 9.31
CA GLU A 96 4.15 1.38 10.17
C GLU A 96 3.62 0.02 9.75
N LYS A 97 4.47 -1.00 9.97
CA LYS A 97 4.13 -2.40 9.75
C LYS A 97 3.00 -2.80 10.72
N GLU A 98 1.90 -3.26 10.15
CA GLU A 98 0.78 -3.77 10.93
C GLU A 98 1.01 -5.26 11.26
N PRO A 99 0.90 -5.68 12.53
CA PRO A 99 1.07 -7.08 12.93
C PRO A 99 -0.15 -7.96 12.57
N LEU A 100 -1.24 -7.37 12.08
CA LEU A 100 -2.50 -8.03 11.78
C LEU A 100 -2.52 -8.84 10.48
N TYR A 101 -1.47 -8.83 9.66
CA TYR A 101 -1.45 -9.57 8.40
C TYR A 101 -0.65 -10.86 8.52
N GLU A 102 -1.34 -12.00 8.41
CA GLU A 102 -0.76 -13.35 8.55
C GLU A 102 -0.69 -14.12 7.22
N ASN A 103 -0.77 -13.42 6.08
CA ASN A 103 -0.81 -14.00 4.72
C ASN A 103 -1.94 -15.04 4.50
N THR A 104 -2.97 -15.03 5.34
CA THR A 104 -4.18 -15.84 5.15
C THR A 104 -5.16 -15.13 4.22
N LYS A 105 -6.11 -15.88 3.63
CA LYS A 105 -7.21 -15.28 2.85
C LYS A 105 -7.96 -14.20 3.63
N GLY A 106 -8.18 -14.41 4.94
CA GLY A 106 -8.84 -13.43 5.81
C GLY A 106 -8.04 -12.15 6.00
N SER A 107 -6.71 -12.25 6.04
CA SER A 107 -5.85 -11.06 6.08
C SER A 107 -5.92 -10.25 4.78
N GLY A 108 -6.10 -10.91 3.63
CA GLY A 108 -6.37 -10.24 2.34
C GLY A 108 -7.71 -9.49 2.34
N LEU A 109 -8.79 -10.15 2.78
CA LEU A 109 -10.11 -9.50 2.88
C LEU A 109 -10.13 -8.37 3.90
N LEU A 110 -9.39 -8.50 4.99
CA LEU A 110 -9.23 -7.43 5.98
C LEU A 110 -8.51 -6.23 5.35
N CYS A 111 -7.49 -6.47 4.51
CA CYS A 111 -6.83 -5.42 3.74
C CYS A 111 -7.82 -4.70 2.83
N ASP A 112 -8.62 -5.46 2.08
CA ASP A 112 -9.64 -4.91 1.18
C ASP A 112 -10.66 -4.07 1.98
N ALA A 113 -11.14 -4.57 3.12
CA ALA A 113 -12.07 -3.86 3.99
C ALA A 113 -11.47 -2.57 4.56
N ARG A 114 -10.22 -2.61 5.03
CA ARG A 114 -9.49 -1.43 5.51
C ARG A 114 -9.32 -0.37 4.44
N CYS A 115 -9.12 -0.79 3.19
CA CYS A 115 -8.96 0.09 2.05
C CYS A 115 -10.29 0.53 1.42
N GLY A 116 -11.44 0.08 1.92
CA GLY A 116 -12.73 0.38 1.29
C GLY A 116 -13.00 -0.40 -0.02
N MET A 117 -12.18 -1.42 -0.31
CA MET A 117 -12.16 -2.19 -1.55
C MET A 117 -12.71 -3.61 -1.39
N LEU A 118 -13.32 -3.92 -0.24
CA LEU A 118 -13.98 -5.21 -0.05
C LEU A 118 -15.06 -5.39 -1.11
N ARG A 119 -15.06 -6.55 -1.76
CA ARG A 119 -16.00 -6.88 -2.84
C ARG A 119 -17.42 -7.07 -2.29
N THR A 120 -18.09 -5.96 -2.04
CA THR A 120 -19.50 -5.91 -1.65
C THR A 120 -20.39 -5.57 -2.85
N ARG A 121 -21.67 -5.92 -2.78
CA ARG A 121 -22.67 -5.55 -3.80
C ARG A 121 -22.77 -4.04 -3.93
N LEU A 122 -22.68 -3.30 -2.81
CA LEU A 122 -22.62 -1.85 -2.85
C LEU A 122 -21.41 -1.34 -3.66
N LEU A 123 -20.22 -1.90 -3.45
CA LEU A 123 -19.05 -1.55 -4.26
C LEU A 123 -19.25 -1.94 -5.74
N ARG A 124 -19.80 -3.13 -6.01
CA ARG A 124 -20.05 -3.59 -7.39
C ARG A 124 -21.08 -2.74 -8.12
N ALA A 125 -22.10 -2.23 -7.42
CA ALA A 125 -23.14 -1.38 -8.00
C ALA A 125 -22.58 -0.06 -8.54
N THR A 126 -21.41 0.39 -8.06
CA THR A 126 -20.71 1.56 -8.64
C THR A 126 -20.22 1.33 -10.07
N TYR A 127 -20.01 0.08 -10.48
CA TYR A 127 -19.51 -0.31 -11.81
C TYR A 127 -20.55 -1.08 -12.64
N THR A 128 -21.60 -1.62 -12.01
CA THR A 128 -22.64 -2.39 -12.67
C THR A 128 -23.99 -1.73 -12.41
N PRO A 129 -24.58 -1.04 -13.41
CA PRO A 129 -25.86 -0.38 -13.24
C PRO A 129 -26.96 -1.41 -12.95
N ASN A 130 -27.96 -1.01 -12.14
CA ASN A 130 -29.11 -1.84 -11.75
C ASN A 130 -28.75 -3.15 -11.02
N LEU A 131 -27.56 -3.24 -10.44
CA LEU A 131 -27.21 -4.36 -9.58
C LEU A 131 -27.94 -4.22 -8.25
N ASP A 132 -28.62 -5.29 -7.83
CA ASP A 132 -29.18 -5.36 -6.49
C ASP A 132 -28.06 -5.26 -5.43
N THR A 133 -28.19 -4.26 -4.56
CA THR A 133 -27.25 -3.96 -3.47
C THR A 133 -27.57 -4.73 -2.20
N THR A 134 -28.68 -5.47 -2.14
CA THR A 134 -29.07 -6.21 -0.94
C THR A 134 -28.02 -7.24 -0.53
N CYS A 135 -27.88 -7.44 0.78
CA CYS A 135 -27.02 -8.45 1.33
C CYS A 135 -27.59 -9.85 1.01
N PRO A 136 -26.85 -10.73 0.32
CA PRO A 136 -27.34 -12.06 -0.07
C PRO A 136 -27.53 -13.00 1.14
N LEU A 137 -27.07 -12.61 2.31
CA LEU A 137 -27.03 -13.45 3.51
C LEU A 137 -28.19 -13.14 4.45
N CYS A 138 -28.50 -11.86 4.66
CA CYS A 138 -29.61 -11.45 5.52
C CYS A 138 -30.81 -10.93 4.73
N THR A 139 -30.62 -10.48 3.48
CA THR A 139 -31.66 -9.87 2.62
C THR A 139 -32.41 -8.68 3.24
N LEU A 140 -31.89 -8.10 4.33
CA LEU A 140 -32.54 -7.01 5.09
C LEU A 140 -31.99 -5.61 4.76
N GLU A 141 -30.68 -5.51 4.59
CA GLU A 141 -29.99 -4.23 4.35
C GLU A 141 -29.06 -4.34 3.14
N GLU A 142 -28.63 -3.19 2.62
CA GLU A 142 -27.59 -3.12 1.61
C GLU A 142 -26.26 -3.69 2.10
N GLU A 143 -25.57 -4.37 1.20
CA GLU A 143 -24.30 -5.01 1.47
C GLU A 143 -23.15 -4.00 1.45
N SER A 144 -22.97 -3.31 2.57
CA SER A 144 -21.83 -2.44 2.84
C SER A 144 -20.78 -3.13 3.73
N ILE A 145 -19.55 -2.60 3.75
CA ILE A 145 -18.49 -3.06 4.67
C ILE A 145 -18.96 -2.94 6.11
N GLU A 146 -19.60 -1.82 6.45
CA GLU A 146 -20.17 -1.57 7.77
C GLU A 146 -21.23 -2.61 8.14
N HIS A 147 -22.13 -2.95 7.21
CA HIS A 147 -23.14 -3.98 7.42
C HIS A 147 -22.48 -5.34 7.71
N ILE A 148 -21.53 -5.77 6.88
CA ILE A 148 -20.88 -7.08 7.02
C ILE A 148 -20.10 -7.18 8.34
N VAL A 149 -19.35 -6.14 8.69
CA VAL A 149 -18.43 -6.16 9.83
C VAL A 149 -19.15 -5.94 11.15
N LEU A 150 -20.20 -5.11 11.18
CA LEU A 150 -20.81 -4.65 12.44
C LEU A 150 -22.26 -5.08 12.65
N ARG A 151 -23.05 -5.31 11.60
CA ARG A 151 -24.52 -5.45 11.74
C ARG A 151 -25.14 -6.74 11.22
N CYS A 152 -24.48 -7.46 10.30
CA CYS A 152 -25.18 -8.49 9.56
C CYS A 152 -25.69 -9.61 10.50
N PRO A 153 -27.01 -9.79 10.63
CA PRO A 153 -27.57 -10.70 11.63
C PRO A 153 -27.27 -12.17 11.30
N ALA A 154 -27.14 -12.49 10.01
CA ALA A 154 -26.74 -13.81 9.54
C ALA A 154 -25.32 -14.20 9.99
N TRP A 155 -24.44 -13.22 10.24
CA TRP A 155 -23.04 -13.44 10.62
C TRP A 155 -22.76 -13.33 12.11
N LYS A 156 -23.64 -12.67 12.88
CA LYS A 156 -23.47 -12.38 14.32
C LYS A 156 -22.08 -11.79 14.63
N PRO A 157 -21.77 -10.58 14.11
CA PRO A 157 -20.48 -9.94 14.36
C PRO A 157 -20.26 -9.74 15.86
N GLN A 158 -19.09 -10.16 16.38
CA GLN A 158 -18.80 -10.10 17.82
C GLN A 158 -18.67 -8.65 18.35
N VAL A 159 -18.48 -7.69 17.45
CA VAL A 159 -18.34 -6.27 17.77
C VAL A 159 -19.68 -5.62 18.18
N SER A 160 -20.81 -6.27 17.90
CA SER A 160 -22.15 -5.71 18.16
C SER A 160 -22.66 -5.89 19.59
N ALA A 161 -21.89 -6.52 20.49
CA ALA A 161 -22.37 -6.88 21.83
C ALA A 161 -22.56 -5.68 22.78
N THR A 162 -22.01 -4.49 22.47
CA THR A 162 -21.96 -3.37 23.42
C THR A 162 -22.96 -2.24 23.17
N SER A 163 -23.67 -2.18 22.05
CA SER A 163 -24.73 -1.19 21.83
C SER A 163 -25.60 -1.54 20.62
N SER A 164 -26.90 -1.33 20.69
CA SER A 164 -27.84 -1.54 19.59
C SER A 164 -27.43 -0.76 18.33
N ALA A 165 -26.87 -1.47 17.35
CA ALA A 165 -26.21 -0.89 16.17
C ALA A 165 -27.13 -0.08 15.24
N ALA A 166 -28.46 -0.14 15.43
CA ALA A 166 -29.43 0.64 14.67
C ALA A 166 -29.60 2.08 15.19
N ALA A 167 -29.31 2.35 16.48
CA ALA A 167 -29.50 3.66 17.11
C ALA A 167 -28.20 4.46 17.29
N THR A 168 -27.04 3.89 16.94
CA THR A 168 -25.74 4.55 17.09
C THR A 168 -25.54 5.68 16.07
N PRO A 169 -25.11 6.89 16.52
CA PRO A 169 -24.73 7.99 15.65
C PRO A 169 -23.65 7.60 14.62
N PRO A 170 -23.64 8.20 13.41
CA PRO A 170 -22.74 7.81 12.32
C PRO A 170 -21.26 7.90 12.67
N GLU A 171 -20.87 8.90 13.47
CA GLU A 171 -19.49 9.06 13.95
C GLU A 171 -19.04 7.89 14.83
N GLN A 172 -19.92 7.46 15.74
CA GLN A 172 -19.66 6.31 16.61
C GLN A 172 -19.57 5.01 15.80
N ARG A 173 -20.38 4.86 14.74
CA ARG A 173 -20.29 3.70 13.83
C ARG A 173 -18.97 3.66 13.08
N GLN A 174 -18.48 4.81 12.61
CA GLN A 174 -17.21 4.89 11.91
C GLN A 174 -16.03 4.52 12.82
N LYS A 175 -16.08 4.94 14.09
CA LYS A 175 -15.11 4.57 15.12
C LYS A 175 -15.14 3.06 15.42
N LEU A 176 -16.32 2.47 15.60
CA LEU A 176 -16.47 1.02 15.81
C LEU A 176 -15.95 0.23 14.61
N LEU A 177 -16.20 0.69 13.39
CA LEU A 177 -15.69 0.06 12.17
C LEU A 177 -14.16 0.12 12.13
N ALA A 178 -13.57 1.27 12.46
CA ALA A 178 -12.12 1.43 12.52
C ALA A 178 -11.49 0.47 13.54
N MET A 179 -12.09 0.33 14.72
CA MET A 179 -11.66 -0.64 15.74
C MET A 179 -11.77 -2.09 15.25
N ALA A 180 -12.91 -2.47 14.65
CA ALA A 180 -13.14 -3.81 14.13
C ALA A 180 -12.17 -4.21 13.01
N LEU A 181 -11.72 -3.22 12.23
CA LEU A 181 -10.72 -3.36 11.17
C LEU A 181 -9.27 -3.24 11.68
N GLY A 182 -9.09 -3.01 12.99
CA GLY A 182 -7.79 -2.95 13.65
C GLY A 182 -7.01 -1.67 13.36
N PHE A 183 -7.68 -0.55 13.10
CA PHE A 183 -7.03 0.76 13.11
C PHE A 183 -6.78 1.18 14.56
N ARG A 184 -5.58 1.73 14.83
CA ARG A 184 -5.21 2.22 16.14
C ARG A 184 -5.76 3.63 16.32
N GLU A 185 -6.50 3.85 17.40
CA GLU A 185 -6.96 5.19 17.78
C GLU A 185 -5.91 5.92 18.64
N SER A 186 -5.09 5.17 19.38
CA SER A 186 -4.00 5.65 20.26
C SER A 186 -2.78 4.71 20.21
N GLN A 187 -1.76 4.93 21.06
CA GLN A 187 -0.61 4.01 21.19
C GLN A 187 -0.99 2.61 21.70
N GLU A 188 -2.24 2.39 22.09
CA GLU A 188 -2.72 1.10 22.54
C GLU A 188 -2.73 0.06 21.40
N ARG A 189 -2.49 -1.20 21.79
CA ARG A 189 -2.54 -2.31 20.83
C ARG A 189 -3.99 -2.50 20.38
N PRO A 190 -4.24 -2.77 19.09
CA PRO A 190 -5.58 -3.09 18.63
C PRO A 190 -6.10 -4.33 19.39
N GLN A 191 -7.40 -4.34 19.66
CA GLN A 191 -8.08 -5.50 20.26
C GLN A 191 -8.05 -6.66 19.26
N TRP A 192 -7.01 -7.49 19.35
CA TRP A 192 -6.70 -8.53 18.38
C TRP A 192 -7.84 -9.55 18.24
N GLU A 193 -8.57 -9.84 19.32
CA GLU A 193 -9.71 -10.75 19.33
C GLU A 193 -10.81 -10.28 18.37
N THR A 194 -11.10 -8.97 18.39
CA THR A 194 -12.08 -8.32 17.52
C THR A 194 -11.63 -8.40 16.06
N VAL A 195 -10.34 -8.16 15.79
CA VAL A 195 -9.78 -8.22 14.43
C VAL A 195 -9.78 -9.66 13.88
N GLU A 196 -9.41 -10.64 14.71
CA GLU A 196 -9.47 -12.05 14.34
C GLU A 196 -10.90 -12.52 14.07
N ALA A 197 -11.86 -12.07 14.87
CA ALA A 197 -13.27 -12.30 14.60
C ALA A 197 -13.65 -11.75 13.21
N THR A 198 -13.23 -10.53 12.88
CA THR A 198 -13.48 -9.90 11.56
C THR A 198 -12.81 -10.66 10.40
N LYS A 199 -11.59 -11.18 10.59
CA LYS A 199 -10.92 -12.02 9.58
C LYS A 199 -11.71 -13.30 9.32
N ARG A 200 -12.12 -13.99 10.39
CA ARG A 200 -12.87 -15.25 10.32
C ARG A 200 -14.24 -15.04 9.66
N THR A 201 -14.93 -13.94 9.96
CA THR A 201 -16.22 -13.61 9.33
C THR A 201 -16.07 -13.30 7.85
N SER A 202 -15.02 -12.54 7.48
CA SER A 202 -14.72 -12.23 6.09
C SER A 202 -14.43 -13.48 5.25
N ILE A 203 -13.65 -14.43 5.78
CA ILE A 203 -13.34 -15.70 5.07
C ILE A 203 -14.61 -16.49 4.77
N ARG A 204 -15.51 -16.62 5.74
CA ARG A 204 -16.73 -17.41 5.57
C ARG A 204 -17.68 -16.80 4.53
N ARG A 205 -17.67 -15.46 4.36
CA ARG A 205 -18.43 -14.76 3.30
C ARG A 205 -17.99 -15.17 1.89
N LEU A 206 -16.68 -15.27 1.62
CA LEU A 206 -16.19 -15.73 0.31
C LEU A 206 -16.79 -17.10 -0.03
N VAL A 207 -16.79 -18.01 0.94
CA VAL A 207 -17.31 -19.37 0.75
C VAL A 207 -18.79 -19.34 0.37
N VAL A 208 -19.62 -18.53 1.03
CA VAL A 208 -21.06 -18.48 0.73
C VAL A 208 -21.36 -17.75 -0.58
N CYS A 209 -20.65 -16.65 -0.87
CA CYS A 209 -20.88 -15.89 -2.11
C CYS A 209 -20.36 -16.61 -3.37
N GLU A 210 -19.25 -17.34 -3.29
CA GLU A 210 -18.74 -18.16 -4.41
C GLU A 210 -19.70 -19.31 -4.75
N LEU A 211 -20.37 -19.90 -3.75
CA LEU A 211 -21.36 -20.96 -3.94
C LEU A 211 -22.68 -20.44 -4.55
N SER A 212 -23.04 -19.18 -4.31
CA SER A 212 -24.24 -18.55 -4.88
C SER A 212 -24.06 -17.99 -6.30
N ALA A 213 -22.82 -18.00 -6.82
CA ALA A 213 -22.47 -17.49 -8.14
C ALA A 213 -22.18 -18.59 -9.17
N GLY A 214 -22.39 -19.85 -8.80
CA GLY A 214 -22.28 -21.04 -9.66
C GLY A 214 -23.63 -21.58 -10.09
#